data_AF-A0A9P7ADI2-F1
#
_entry.id   AF-A0A9P7ADI2-F1
#
_cell.length_a   1.000
_cell.length_b   1.000
_cell.length_c   1.000
_cell.angle_alpha   90.00
_cell.angle_beta   90.00
_cell.angle_gamma   90.00
#
_symmetry.space_group_name_H-M   'P 1'
#
loop_
_entity.id
_entity.type
_entity.pdbx_description
1 polymer ?
#
loop_
_entity_poly.entity_id
_entity_poly.type
_entity_poly.pdbx_seq_one_letter_code
_entity_poly.pdbx_strand_id
1 'polypeptide(L)'
;MTSGRHRAHQPQSQKLTDKEILELKNYLPEWTAAKRSEKRGIFTAIARAARLFAPKVDQKQWKKRKQVYKTWLFNNKKKKERKDTIKYGRKWMPRMVVYQQKREEVLKRIEDESGVKPGDPGMFKHYQAAVKRVMAELDDDELEKAKETAEEWSNNCLPPEIQAQVARKKGPAYMEHFLNEMWRQCGMRVFVMSAWKNEKGEVLFGMHDDNEALGDGDSFMKTKDWEDIEPVWQEYAQEQFGAGARDGGHQVKGGRKRIRKPAFELEMDGEGMPLLPDITDTKLEEKKAIVRAFLTSHYRICSGKDKAVVPWSAIVQSQDDFVARTYLPADVDLKEPSKLQNWDTTALLHFWHARQETGEGPTFLFKAWKNKDGDMVPSVISGKSPSPQTSIVRKQQRVTIQRASGFVDRSRE
;
A
#
# COMPACT_ATOMS: atom_id res chain seq x y z
N MET A 1 17.54 -7.89 11.34
CA MET A 1 18.01 -9.27 11.51
C MET A 1 18.45 -9.81 10.16
N THR A 2 19.76 -9.95 9.99
CA THR A 2 20.42 -10.43 8.77
C THR A 2 20.06 -11.89 8.50
N SER A 3 19.31 -12.15 7.43
CA SER A 3 19.05 -13.52 6.96
C SER A 3 20.33 -14.09 6.35
N GLY A 4 21.12 -14.76 7.18
CA GLY A 4 22.24 -15.58 6.76
C GLY A 4 21.72 -16.72 5.89
N ARG A 5 22.02 -16.67 4.58
CA ARG A 5 21.81 -17.82 3.71
C ARG A 5 22.73 -18.95 4.18
N HIS A 6 22.12 -20.01 4.70
CA HIS A 6 22.79 -21.28 4.97
C HIS A 6 23.57 -21.73 3.72
N ARG A 7 24.90 -21.74 3.84
CA ARG A 7 25.77 -22.51 2.95
C ARG A 7 25.40 -23.97 3.18
N ALA A 8 24.74 -24.58 2.20
CA ALA A 8 24.52 -26.02 2.19
C ALA A 8 25.87 -26.72 2.40
N HIS A 9 25.97 -27.54 3.47
CA HIS A 9 27.14 -28.37 3.72
C HIS A 9 27.29 -29.35 2.54
N GLN A 10 28.29 -29.13 1.69
CA GLN A 10 28.70 -30.12 0.69
C GLN A 10 29.35 -31.31 1.40
N PRO A 11 28.94 -32.57 1.09
CA PRO A 11 29.56 -33.75 1.66
C PRO A 11 31.07 -33.79 1.35
N GLN A 12 31.87 -34.23 2.32
CA GLN A 12 33.35 -34.17 2.29
C GLN A 12 33.99 -34.79 1.02
N SER A 13 33.32 -35.73 0.35
CA SER A 13 33.84 -36.40 -0.86
C SER A 13 33.75 -35.59 -2.17
N GLN A 14 33.14 -34.39 -2.14
CA GLN A 14 32.95 -33.54 -3.33
C GLN A 14 33.67 -32.19 -3.27
N LYS A 15 34.47 -31.94 -2.21
CA LYS A 15 35.25 -30.71 -2.12
C LYS A 15 36.35 -30.71 -3.19
N LEU A 16 36.39 -29.62 -3.95
CA LEU A 16 37.49 -29.32 -4.87
C LEU A 16 38.74 -29.01 -4.04
N THR A 17 39.89 -29.48 -4.49
CA THR A 17 41.18 -29.10 -3.91
C THR A 17 41.50 -27.64 -4.21
N ASP A 18 42.34 -27.02 -3.41
CA ASP A 18 42.74 -25.62 -3.63
C ASP A 18 43.44 -25.42 -4.98
N LYS A 19 44.19 -26.42 -5.43
CA LYS A 19 44.87 -26.42 -6.74
C LYS A 19 43.86 -26.51 -7.89
N GLU A 20 42.82 -27.33 -7.77
CA GLU A 20 41.73 -27.34 -8.75
C GLU A 20 41.02 -25.99 -8.79
N ILE A 21 40.74 -25.38 -7.62
CA ILE A 21 40.09 -24.07 -7.54
C ILE A 21 40.98 -22.98 -8.19
N LEU A 22 42.29 -23.04 -8.00
CA LEU A 22 43.23 -22.11 -8.62
C LEU A 22 43.15 -22.18 -10.15
N GLU A 23 43.15 -23.38 -10.73
CA GLU A 23 42.95 -23.56 -12.17
C GLU A 23 41.59 -23.01 -12.63
N LEU A 24 40.51 -23.31 -11.92
CA LEU A 24 39.20 -22.77 -12.26
C LEU A 24 39.16 -21.23 -12.18
N LYS A 25 39.90 -20.60 -11.26
CA LYS A 25 40.03 -19.14 -11.16
C LYS A 25 40.82 -18.56 -12.34
N ASN A 26 41.92 -19.19 -12.74
CA ASN A 26 42.77 -18.72 -13.85
C ASN A 26 41.99 -18.62 -15.17
N TYR A 27 41.13 -19.61 -15.42
CA TYR A 27 40.29 -19.62 -16.63
C TYR A 27 38.93 -18.92 -16.46
N LEU A 28 38.61 -18.40 -15.25
CA LEU A 28 37.33 -17.76 -14.99
C LEU A 28 37.10 -16.54 -15.90
N PRO A 29 38.07 -15.61 -16.10
CA PRO A 29 37.88 -14.48 -17.01
C PRO A 29 37.51 -14.91 -18.44
N GLU A 30 38.27 -15.84 -19.02
CA GLU A 30 38.02 -16.38 -20.36
C GLU A 30 36.66 -17.08 -20.44
N TRP A 31 36.34 -17.92 -19.46
CA TRP A 31 35.04 -18.58 -19.34
C TRP A 31 33.87 -17.57 -19.28
N THR A 32 34.06 -16.46 -18.57
CA THR A 32 33.01 -15.43 -18.43
C THR A 32 32.81 -14.61 -19.70
N ALA A 33 33.89 -14.29 -20.43
CA ALA A 33 33.85 -13.52 -21.66
C ALA A 33 33.32 -14.32 -22.87
N ALA A 34 33.52 -15.64 -22.87
CA ALA A 34 33.20 -16.50 -24.00
C ALA A 34 31.72 -16.56 -24.40
N LYS A 35 31.47 -16.67 -25.72
CA LYS A 35 30.15 -16.95 -26.29
C LYS A 35 29.71 -18.38 -26.02
N ARG A 36 28.41 -18.67 -26.18
CA ARG A 36 27.84 -20.00 -25.92
C ARG A 36 28.47 -21.10 -26.77
N SER A 37 28.82 -20.80 -28.02
CA SER A 37 29.51 -21.71 -28.95
C SER A 37 30.91 -22.08 -28.47
N GLU A 38 31.66 -21.11 -27.94
CA GLU A 38 33.07 -21.25 -27.52
C GLU A 38 33.22 -21.96 -26.16
N LYS A 39 32.22 -21.83 -25.28
CA LYS A 39 32.26 -22.41 -23.92
C LYS A 39 32.53 -23.91 -23.89
N ARG A 40 32.16 -24.68 -24.92
CA ARG A 40 32.46 -26.13 -24.95
C ARG A 40 33.97 -26.39 -25.03
N GLY A 41 34.69 -25.65 -25.89
CA GLY A 41 36.14 -25.77 -26.05
C GLY A 41 36.86 -25.34 -24.79
N ILE A 42 36.51 -24.17 -24.27
CA ILE A 42 37.11 -23.61 -23.04
C ILE A 42 36.89 -24.53 -21.85
N PHE A 43 35.67 -25.05 -21.65
CA PHE A 43 35.43 -26.01 -20.56
C PHE A 43 36.27 -27.28 -20.69
N THR A 44 36.56 -27.71 -21.92
CA THR A 44 37.41 -28.89 -22.15
C THR A 44 38.84 -28.61 -21.73
N ALA A 45 39.39 -27.43 -22.06
CA ALA A 45 40.71 -26.99 -21.60
C ALA A 45 40.77 -26.90 -20.06
N ILE A 46 39.79 -26.24 -19.45
CA ILE A 46 39.67 -26.13 -17.98
C ILE A 46 39.64 -27.51 -17.32
N ALA A 47 38.78 -28.40 -17.82
CA ALA A 47 38.63 -29.73 -17.25
C ALA A 47 39.91 -30.56 -17.42
N ARG A 48 40.71 -30.34 -18.47
CA ARG A 48 42.02 -30.99 -18.66
C ARG A 48 43.05 -30.44 -17.67
N ALA A 49 43.17 -29.12 -17.54
CA ALA A 49 44.11 -28.48 -16.62
C ALA A 49 43.81 -28.87 -15.16
N ALA A 50 42.57 -28.71 -14.72
CA ALA A 50 42.14 -29.08 -13.37
C ALA A 50 42.21 -30.59 -13.10
N ARG A 51 42.23 -31.46 -14.13
CA ARG A 51 42.37 -32.91 -13.93
C ARG A 51 43.71 -33.29 -13.32
N LEU A 52 44.77 -32.53 -13.63
CA LEU A 52 46.12 -32.79 -13.13
C LEU A 52 46.22 -32.71 -11.60
N PHE A 53 45.30 -31.97 -10.98
CA PHE A 53 45.26 -31.74 -9.54
C PHE A 53 44.10 -32.47 -8.85
N ALA A 54 43.27 -33.18 -9.61
CA ALA A 54 42.19 -33.97 -9.05
C ALA A 54 42.71 -35.32 -8.51
N PRO A 55 42.08 -35.89 -7.46
CA PRO A 55 42.35 -37.26 -7.04
C PRO A 55 42.17 -38.24 -8.21
N LYS A 56 42.89 -39.37 -8.17
CA LYS A 56 42.67 -40.46 -9.12
C LYS A 56 41.23 -40.97 -8.94
N VAL A 57 40.42 -40.80 -9.97
CA VAL A 57 39.01 -41.14 -9.98
C VAL A 57 38.65 -41.92 -11.22
N ASP A 58 37.65 -42.80 -11.11
CA ASP A 58 37.12 -43.56 -12.24
C ASP A 58 36.35 -42.65 -13.22
N GLN A 59 35.90 -43.21 -14.35
CA GLN A 59 35.21 -42.44 -15.39
C GLN A 59 33.85 -41.87 -14.91
N LYS A 60 33.12 -42.56 -14.04
CA LYS A 60 31.82 -42.14 -13.50
C LYS A 60 31.99 -41.01 -12.50
N GLN A 61 32.97 -41.12 -11.61
CA GLN A 61 33.40 -40.08 -10.68
C GLN A 61 33.94 -38.85 -11.41
N TRP A 62 34.71 -39.05 -12.50
CA TRP A 62 35.19 -37.95 -13.35
C TRP A 62 34.03 -37.17 -14.00
N LYS A 63 32.99 -37.87 -14.48
CA LYS A 63 31.77 -37.21 -14.99
C LYS A 63 31.11 -36.34 -13.92
N LYS A 64 31.00 -36.84 -12.67
CA LYS A 64 30.46 -36.06 -11.54
C LYS A 64 31.34 -34.86 -11.20
N ARG A 65 32.67 -35.01 -11.17
CA ARG A 65 33.61 -33.93 -10.86
C ARG A 65 33.59 -32.82 -11.92
N LYS A 66 33.49 -33.16 -13.21
CA LYS A 66 33.22 -32.15 -14.27
C LYS A 66 31.94 -31.36 -14.03
N GLN A 67 30.89 -31.97 -13.48
CA GLN A 67 29.67 -31.24 -13.12
C GLN A 67 29.92 -30.25 -11.97
N VAL A 68 30.73 -30.64 -10.98
CA VAL A 68 31.15 -29.74 -9.89
C VAL A 68 31.92 -28.54 -10.43
N TYR A 69 32.84 -28.75 -11.40
CA TYR A 69 33.57 -27.63 -12.04
C TYR A 69 32.61 -26.67 -12.76
N LYS A 70 31.64 -27.18 -13.52
CA LYS A 70 30.62 -26.35 -14.19
C LYS A 70 29.83 -25.51 -13.19
N THR A 71 29.40 -26.12 -12.09
CA THR A 71 28.67 -25.43 -11.03
C THR A 71 29.54 -24.35 -10.37
N TRP A 72 30.81 -24.65 -10.09
CA TRP A 72 31.74 -23.69 -9.51
C TRP A 72 31.94 -22.48 -10.44
N LEU A 73 32.22 -22.71 -11.73
CA LEU A 73 32.37 -21.64 -12.73
C LEU A 73 31.09 -20.81 -12.88
N PHE A 74 29.92 -21.44 -12.82
CA PHE A 74 28.63 -20.74 -12.89
C PHE A 74 28.38 -19.87 -11.66
N ASN A 75 28.76 -20.32 -10.47
CA ASN A 75 28.56 -19.60 -9.22
C ASN A 75 29.57 -18.47 -9.00
N ASN A 76 30.77 -18.58 -9.59
CA ASN A 76 31.86 -17.61 -9.43
C ASN A 76 31.97 -16.61 -10.59
N LYS A 77 31.22 -16.78 -11.68
CA LYS A 77 31.14 -15.73 -12.71
C LYS A 77 30.59 -14.44 -12.09
N LYS A 78 31.10 -13.27 -12.51
CA LYS A 78 30.48 -11.98 -12.18
C LYS A 78 28.99 -12.07 -12.52
N LYS A 79 28.13 -11.68 -11.58
CA LYS A 79 26.70 -11.54 -11.86
C LYS A 79 26.61 -10.53 -12.99
N LYS A 80 26.11 -10.95 -14.16
CA LYS A 80 25.73 -9.98 -15.18
C LYS A 80 24.73 -9.03 -14.53
N GLU A 81 24.89 -7.74 -14.79
CA GLU A 81 23.83 -6.79 -14.51
C GLU A 81 22.53 -7.38 -15.05
N ARG A 82 21.51 -7.41 -14.19
CA ARG A 82 20.22 -7.92 -14.61
C ARG A 82 19.77 -6.98 -15.72
N LYS A 83 19.65 -7.50 -16.94
CA LYS A 83 18.96 -6.77 -17.99
C LYS A 83 17.57 -6.43 -17.47
N ASP A 84 17.12 -5.20 -17.69
CA ASP A 84 15.78 -4.78 -17.35
C ASP A 84 14.79 -5.78 -17.97
N THR A 85 14.11 -6.51 -17.09
CA THR A 85 13.26 -7.65 -17.47
C THR A 85 11.88 -7.20 -17.91
N ILE A 86 11.51 -5.96 -17.61
CA ILE A 86 10.20 -5.41 -17.88
C ILE A 86 10.19 -4.86 -19.30
N LYS A 87 9.25 -5.37 -20.09
CA LYS A 87 9.02 -4.95 -21.47
C LYS A 87 7.60 -4.42 -21.59
N TYR A 88 7.49 -3.14 -21.89
CA TYR A 88 6.22 -2.48 -22.18
C TYR A 88 5.73 -2.83 -23.59
N GLY A 89 4.41 -2.73 -23.81
CA GLY A 89 3.82 -2.77 -25.16
C GLY A 89 4.12 -4.02 -26.00
N ARG A 90 4.30 -5.19 -25.38
CA ARG A 90 4.57 -6.43 -26.14
C ARG A 90 3.39 -6.74 -27.06
N LYS A 91 3.64 -6.82 -28.38
CA LYS A 91 2.66 -7.26 -29.37
C LYS A 91 2.10 -8.65 -29.06
N TRP A 92 0.81 -8.79 -29.28
CA TRP A 92 0.10 -10.05 -29.19
C TRP A 92 0.40 -10.93 -30.40
N MET A 93 0.39 -12.24 -30.18
CA MET A 93 0.59 -13.25 -31.21
C MET A 93 -0.65 -14.15 -31.21
N PRO A 94 -1.01 -14.79 -32.34
CA PRO A 94 -2.18 -15.66 -32.41
C PRO A 94 -2.21 -16.72 -31.30
N ARG A 95 -1.06 -17.34 -31.01
CA ARG A 95 -0.92 -18.30 -29.90
C ARG A 95 -1.28 -17.76 -28.51
N MET A 96 -1.09 -16.46 -28.28
CA MET A 96 -1.38 -15.82 -27.00
C MET A 96 -2.89 -15.56 -26.89
N VAL A 97 -3.54 -15.20 -27.99
CA VAL A 97 -4.99 -15.08 -28.09
C VAL A 97 -5.64 -16.44 -27.86
N VAL A 98 -5.19 -17.48 -28.58
CA VAL A 98 -5.69 -18.86 -28.41
C VAL A 98 -5.53 -19.31 -26.97
N TYR A 99 -4.37 -19.08 -26.35
CA TYR A 99 -4.20 -19.42 -24.94
C TYR A 99 -5.18 -18.68 -24.03
N GLN A 100 -5.42 -17.40 -24.28
CA GLN A 100 -6.34 -16.62 -23.46
C GLN A 100 -7.78 -17.11 -23.60
N GLN A 101 -8.22 -17.42 -24.83
CA GLN A 101 -9.57 -17.88 -25.15
C GLN A 101 -9.82 -19.34 -24.73
N LYS A 102 -8.86 -20.24 -24.99
CA LYS A 102 -8.94 -21.68 -24.68
C LYS A 102 -8.10 -22.05 -23.45
N ARG A 103 -8.02 -21.15 -22.46
CA ARG A 103 -7.15 -21.30 -21.27
C ARG A 103 -7.44 -22.58 -20.50
N GLU A 104 -8.72 -22.86 -20.23
CA GLU A 104 -9.15 -24.01 -19.46
C GLU A 104 -8.81 -25.32 -20.16
N GLU A 105 -8.99 -25.38 -21.48
CA GLU A 105 -8.63 -26.53 -22.30
C GLU A 105 -7.12 -26.80 -22.27
N VAL A 106 -6.30 -25.75 -22.41
CA VAL A 106 -4.84 -25.86 -22.29
C VAL A 106 -4.44 -26.38 -20.90
N LEU A 107 -5.09 -25.88 -19.84
CA LEU A 107 -4.80 -26.31 -18.47
C LEU A 107 -5.20 -27.77 -18.23
N LYS A 108 -6.39 -28.16 -18.70
CA LYS A 108 -6.88 -29.54 -18.62
C LYS A 108 -5.96 -30.49 -19.37
N ARG A 109 -5.52 -30.14 -20.58
CA ARG A 109 -4.60 -30.95 -21.37
C ARG A 109 -3.24 -31.13 -20.68
N ILE A 110 -2.73 -30.11 -19.99
CA ILE A 110 -1.50 -30.27 -19.19
C ILE A 110 -1.73 -31.28 -18.07
N GLU A 111 -2.84 -31.18 -17.35
CA GLU A 111 -3.17 -32.09 -16.26
C GLU A 111 -3.34 -33.54 -16.77
N ASP A 112 -4.10 -33.75 -17.84
CA ASP A 112 -4.36 -35.08 -18.42
C ASP A 112 -3.07 -35.76 -18.93
N GLU A 113 -2.19 -35.01 -19.59
CA GLU A 113 -0.98 -35.57 -20.22
C GLU A 113 0.21 -35.74 -19.28
N SER A 114 0.31 -34.90 -18.25
CA SER A 114 1.49 -34.86 -17.37
C SER A 114 1.20 -35.19 -15.92
N GLY A 115 -0.07 -35.23 -15.51
CA GLY A 115 -0.50 -35.33 -14.12
C GLY A 115 -0.21 -34.07 -13.29
N VAL A 116 0.31 -33.00 -13.91
CA VAL A 116 0.70 -31.77 -13.21
C VAL A 116 -0.49 -30.82 -13.12
N LYS A 117 -0.87 -30.47 -11.90
CA LYS A 117 -2.03 -29.61 -11.65
C LYS A 117 -1.78 -28.14 -12.02
N PRO A 118 -2.83 -27.38 -12.39
CA PRO A 118 -2.73 -25.94 -12.56
C PRO A 118 -2.16 -25.24 -11.31
N GLY A 119 -1.13 -24.41 -11.51
CA GLY A 119 -0.45 -23.68 -10.43
C GLY A 119 0.84 -24.34 -9.92
N ASP A 120 1.12 -25.60 -10.28
CA ASP A 120 2.38 -26.25 -9.94
C ASP A 120 3.57 -25.61 -10.71
N PRO A 121 4.72 -25.33 -10.06
CA PRO A 121 5.92 -24.82 -10.73
C PRO A 121 6.40 -25.68 -11.92
N GLY A 122 6.13 -26.98 -11.91
CA GLY A 122 6.45 -27.92 -12.99
C GLY A 122 5.64 -27.69 -14.27
N MET A 123 4.44 -27.09 -14.18
CA MET A 123 3.51 -26.89 -15.30
C MET A 123 4.15 -26.09 -16.45
N PHE A 124 5.00 -25.11 -16.13
CA PHE A 124 5.63 -24.25 -17.13
C PHE A 124 6.39 -25.03 -18.21
N LYS A 125 6.92 -26.22 -17.89
CA LYS A 125 7.63 -27.08 -18.85
C LYS A 125 6.70 -27.67 -19.92
N HIS A 126 5.44 -27.92 -19.57
CA HIS A 126 4.44 -28.55 -20.45
C HIS A 126 3.61 -27.51 -21.22
N TYR A 127 3.56 -26.28 -20.71
CA TYR A 127 2.77 -25.18 -21.25
C TYR A 127 2.89 -24.98 -22.78
N GLN A 128 4.11 -24.83 -23.29
CA GLN A 128 4.33 -24.54 -24.71
C GLN A 128 3.87 -25.69 -25.62
N ALA A 129 4.02 -26.93 -25.16
CA ALA A 129 3.59 -28.11 -25.90
C ALA A 129 2.06 -28.21 -25.94
N ALA A 130 1.39 -27.97 -24.81
CA ALA A 130 -0.06 -28.01 -24.72
C ALA A 130 -0.73 -26.95 -25.60
N VAL A 131 -0.25 -25.69 -25.56
CA VAL A 131 -0.75 -24.63 -26.45
C VAL A 131 -0.57 -25.01 -27.92
N LYS A 132 0.58 -25.58 -28.29
CA LYS A 132 0.83 -26.00 -29.67
C LYS A 132 -0.16 -27.08 -30.14
N ARG A 133 -0.52 -28.03 -29.27
CA ARG A 133 -1.50 -29.08 -29.59
C ARG A 133 -2.90 -28.52 -29.75
N VAL A 134 -3.34 -27.67 -28.81
CA VAL A 134 -4.65 -26.98 -28.91
C VAL A 134 -4.72 -26.15 -30.20
N MET A 135 -3.64 -25.43 -30.56
CA MET A 135 -3.59 -24.69 -31.83
C MET A 135 -3.66 -25.57 -33.07
N ALA A 136 -3.18 -26.81 -33.03
CA ALA A 136 -3.18 -27.72 -34.17
C ALA A 136 -4.54 -28.39 -34.39
N GLU A 137 -5.44 -28.30 -33.41
CA GLU A 137 -6.82 -28.79 -33.49
C GLU A 137 -7.81 -27.70 -33.93
N LEU A 138 -7.34 -26.45 -34.07
CA LEU A 138 -8.14 -25.37 -34.63
C LEU A 138 -8.31 -25.56 -36.13
N ASP A 139 -9.50 -25.24 -36.64
CA ASP A 139 -9.70 -25.11 -38.07
C ASP A 139 -9.09 -23.80 -38.62
N ASP A 140 -9.04 -23.70 -39.95
CA ASP A 140 -8.42 -22.55 -40.63
C ASP A 140 -9.15 -21.24 -40.31
N ASP A 141 -10.47 -21.27 -40.11
CA ASP A 141 -11.28 -20.09 -39.78
C ASP A 141 -11.02 -19.61 -38.34
N GLU A 142 -10.93 -20.53 -37.37
CA GLU A 142 -10.54 -20.24 -35.99
C GLU A 142 -9.11 -19.68 -35.92
N LEU A 143 -8.19 -20.23 -36.70
CA LEU A 143 -6.81 -19.76 -36.75
C LEU A 143 -6.71 -18.35 -37.34
N GLU A 144 -7.49 -18.05 -38.39
CA GLU A 144 -7.53 -16.73 -39.00
C GLU A 144 -8.12 -15.69 -38.04
N LYS A 145 -9.25 -15.99 -37.39
CA LYS A 145 -9.82 -15.14 -36.34
C LYS A 145 -8.82 -14.84 -35.22
N ALA A 146 -8.03 -15.83 -34.82
CA ALA A 146 -7.00 -15.63 -33.80
C ALA A 146 -5.86 -14.70 -34.29
N LYS A 147 -5.56 -14.66 -35.58
CA LYS A 147 -4.60 -13.70 -36.17
C LYS A 147 -5.16 -12.29 -36.19
N GLU A 148 -6.38 -12.13 -36.70
CA GLU A 148 -7.08 -10.83 -36.73
C GLU A 148 -7.19 -10.24 -35.32
N THR A 149 -7.62 -11.06 -34.34
CA THR A 149 -7.70 -10.65 -32.94
C THR A 149 -6.33 -10.27 -32.37
N ALA A 150 -5.27 -10.99 -32.73
CA ALA A 150 -3.92 -10.68 -32.26
C ALA A 150 -3.40 -9.35 -32.83
N GLU A 151 -3.75 -9.03 -34.07
CA GLU A 151 -3.44 -7.75 -34.69
C GLU A 151 -4.24 -6.61 -34.03
N GLU A 152 -5.55 -6.80 -33.87
CA GLU A 152 -6.42 -5.86 -33.17
C GLU A 152 -5.88 -5.55 -31.77
N TRP A 153 -5.60 -6.57 -30.96
CA TRP A 153 -5.09 -6.42 -29.59
C TRP A 153 -3.67 -5.84 -29.52
N SER A 154 -2.91 -5.90 -30.61
CA SER A 154 -1.57 -5.30 -30.69
C SER A 154 -1.61 -3.82 -31.03
N ASN A 155 -2.62 -3.40 -31.79
CA ASN A 155 -2.74 -2.04 -32.30
C ASN A 155 -3.73 -1.19 -31.49
N ASN A 156 -4.70 -1.84 -30.84
CA ASN A 156 -5.76 -1.21 -30.04
C ASN A 156 -5.67 -1.60 -28.56
N CYS A 157 -6.61 -1.12 -27.77
CA CYS A 157 -6.75 -1.51 -26.37
C CYS A 157 -7.16 -2.98 -26.25
N LEU A 158 -6.59 -3.67 -25.27
CA LEU A 158 -7.02 -5.02 -24.93
C LEU A 158 -8.46 -5.04 -24.40
N PRO A 159 -9.16 -6.19 -24.53
CA PRO A 159 -10.44 -6.39 -23.87
C PRO A 159 -10.37 -6.06 -22.37
N PRO A 160 -11.44 -5.47 -21.78
CA PRO A 160 -11.43 -5.02 -20.39
C PRO A 160 -11.01 -6.08 -19.36
N GLU A 161 -11.43 -7.33 -19.55
CA GLU A 161 -11.06 -8.43 -18.66
C GLU A 161 -9.55 -8.69 -18.66
N ILE A 162 -8.92 -8.64 -19.85
CA ILE A 162 -7.48 -8.83 -19.99
C ILE A 162 -6.73 -7.63 -19.43
N GLN A 163 -7.24 -6.40 -19.64
CA GLN A 163 -6.68 -5.20 -19.02
C GLN A 163 -6.71 -5.32 -17.48
N ALA A 164 -7.81 -5.76 -16.89
CA ALA A 164 -7.93 -5.97 -15.45
C ALA A 164 -6.92 -7.00 -14.93
N GLN A 165 -6.76 -8.12 -15.63
CA GLN A 165 -5.78 -9.16 -15.28
C GLN A 165 -4.33 -8.65 -15.39
N VAL A 166 -4.03 -7.88 -16.44
CA VAL A 166 -2.69 -7.29 -16.66
C VAL A 166 -2.40 -6.22 -15.61
N ALA A 167 -3.35 -5.33 -15.31
CA ALA A 167 -3.23 -4.32 -14.27
C ALA A 167 -2.92 -4.98 -12.92
N ARG A 168 -3.67 -6.01 -12.54
CA ARG A 168 -3.43 -6.74 -11.28
C ARG A 168 -2.09 -7.45 -11.22
N LYS A 169 -1.70 -8.16 -12.30
CA LYS A 169 -0.50 -9.02 -12.30
C LYS A 169 0.80 -8.28 -12.59
N LYS A 170 0.75 -7.23 -13.40
CA LYS A 170 1.94 -6.53 -13.94
C LYS A 170 1.97 -5.05 -13.62
N GLY A 171 0.82 -4.42 -13.36
CA GLY A 171 0.72 -2.98 -13.11
C GLY A 171 1.73 -2.47 -12.06
N PRO A 172 1.80 -3.06 -10.85
CA PRO A 172 2.75 -2.62 -9.84
C PRO A 172 4.21 -2.68 -10.30
N ALA A 173 4.62 -3.77 -10.96
CA ALA A 173 5.98 -3.92 -11.47
C ALA A 173 6.27 -2.92 -12.61
N TYR A 174 5.30 -2.63 -13.47
CA TYR A 174 5.43 -1.64 -14.54
C TYR A 174 5.63 -0.23 -13.99
N MET A 175 4.86 0.13 -12.95
CA MET A 175 4.98 1.42 -12.26
C MET A 175 6.31 1.54 -11.54
N GLU A 176 6.69 0.55 -10.73
CA GLU A 176 7.98 0.52 -10.03
C GLU A 176 9.14 0.70 -11.02
N HIS A 177 9.15 -0.04 -12.13
CA HIS A 177 10.19 0.09 -13.13
C HIS A 177 10.18 1.46 -13.81
N PHE A 178 9.01 2.01 -14.14
CA PHE A 178 8.91 3.34 -14.73
C PHE A 178 9.48 4.42 -13.79
N LEU A 179 9.10 4.38 -12.51
CA LEU A 179 9.60 5.28 -11.46
C LEU A 179 11.13 5.21 -11.35
N ASN A 180 11.68 3.98 -11.31
CA ASN A 180 13.13 3.75 -11.30
C ASN A 180 13.83 4.33 -12.54
N GLU A 181 13.27 4.16 -13.73
CA GLU A 181 13.87 4.69 -14.97
C GLU A 181 13.83 6.22 -15.01
N MET A 182 12.72 6.83 -14.61
CA MET A 182 12.57 8.30 -14.57
C MET A 182 13.57 8.93 -13.62
N TRP A 183 13.84 8.30 -12.47
CA TRP A 183 14.92 8.75 -11.60
C TRP A 183 16.30 8.50 -12.23
N ARG A 184 16.59 7.27 -12.63
CA ARG A 184 17.93 6.86 -13.08
C ARG A 184 18.40 7.60 -14.32
N GLN A 185 17.52 7.81 -15.29
CA GLN A 185 17.87 8.42 -16.57
C GLN A 185 17.61 9.93 -16.60
N CYS A 186 16.57 10.40 -15.90
CA CYS A 186 16.10 11.78 -16.04
C CYS A 186 16.23 12.59 -14.74
N GLY A 187 16.62 11.99 -13.62
CA GLY A 187 16.67 12.68 -12.32
C GLY A 187 15.30 13.08 -11.78
N MET A 188 14.21 12.47 -12.28
CA MET A 188 12.83 12.85 -11.92
C MET A 188 12.34 12.10 -10.69
N ARG A 189 11.69 12.82 -9.77
CA ARG A 189 10.84 12.27 -8.72
C ARG A 189 9.42 12.20 -9.25
N VAL A 190 8.78 11.05 -9.12
CA VAL A 190 7.46 10.81 -9.71
C VAL A 190 6.57 10.17 -8.66
N PHE A 191 5.32 10.63 -8.62
CA PHE A 191 4.22 10.06 -7.86
C PHE A 191 3.11 9.76 -8.85
N VAL A 192 2.52 8.56 -8.78
CA VAL A 192 1.50 8.14 -9.74
C VAL A 192 0.20 7.84 -9.02
N MET A 193 -0.87 8.52 -9.44
CA MET A 193 -2.25 8.11 -9.19
C MET A 193 -2.77 7.42 -10.44
N SER A 194 -3.42 6.28 -10.26
CA SER A 194 -3.91 5.45 -11.35
C SER A 194 -5.29 4.91 -11.02
N ALA A 195 -6.08 4.63 -12.05
CA ALA A 195 -7.39 4.01 -11.93
C ALA A 195 -7.61 2.99 -13.06
N TRP A 196 -8.29 1.89 -12.75
CA TRP A 196 -8.59 0.83 -13.71
C TRP A 196 -9.84 0.05 -13.30
N LYS A 197 -10.51 -0.58 -14.26
CA LYS A 197 -11.58 -1.54 -13.95
C LYS A 197 -11.00 -2.90 -13.56
N ASN A 198 -11.56 -3.52 -12.54
CA ASN A 198 -11.23 -4.90 -12.20
C ASN A 198 -12.02 -5.91 -13.08
N GLU A 199 -11.84 -7.20 -12.82
CA GLU A 199 -12.50 -8.28 -13.58
C GLU A 199 -14.04 -8.23 -13.47
N LYS A 200 -14.59 -7.55 -12.46
CA LYS A 200 -16.04 -7.32 -12.28
C LYS A 200 -16.54 -6.01 -12.89
N GLY A 201 -15.66 -5.23 -13.52
CA GLY A 201 -15.98 -3.91 -14.05
C GLY A 201 -15.97 -2.78 -13.00
N GLU A 202 -15.67 -3.07 -11.73
CA GLU A 202 -15.61 -2.08 -10.66
C GLU A 202 -14.36 -1.22 -10.82
N VAL A 203 -14.50 0.09 -10.61
CA VAL A 203 -13.38 1.04 -10.69
C VAL A 203 -12.53 0.91 -9.43
N LEU A 204 -11.25 0.59 -9.63
CA LEU A 204 -10.22 0.57 -8.61
C LEU A 204 -9.27 1.74 -8.81
N PHE A 205 -8.63 2.15 -7.72
CA PHE A 205 -7.64 3.23 -7.69
C PHE A 205 -6.36 2.70 -7.04
N GLY A 206 -5.22 3.20 -7.51
CA GLY A 206 -3.91 2.83 -6.99
C GLY A 206 -2.99 4.04 -6.97
N MET A 207 -2.16 4.09 -5.93
CA MET A 207 -1.12 5.09 -5.77
C MET A 207 0.22 4.39 -5.70
N HIS A 208 1.21 4.96 -6.38
CA HIS A 208 2.57 4.46 -6.42
C HIS A 208 3.54 5.59 -6.08
N ASP A 209 4.30 5.40 -5.01
CA ASP A 209 5.30 6.31 -4.49
C ASP A 209 6.51 5.52 -4.01
N ASP A 210 7.50 5.39 -4.88
CA ASP A 210 8.76 4.69 -4.59
C ASP A 210 9.89 5.67 -4.28
N ASN A 211 9.60 6.96 -4.03
CA ASN A 211 10.65 7.98 -3.87
C ASN A 211 11.61 7.69 -2.69
N GLU A 212 11.13 7.04 -1.61
CA GLU A 212 12.00 6.57 -0.50
C GLU A 212 13.03 5.52 -0.91
N ALA A 213 12.72 4.72 -1.92
CA ALA A 213 13.63 3.69 -2.42
C ALA A 213 14.63 4.27 -3.44
N LEU A 214 14.45 5.51 -3.88
CA LEU A 214 15.16 6.14 -4.98
C LEU A 214 16.12 7.22 -4.47
N GLY A 215 17.36 6.82 -4.16
CA GLY A 215 18.40 7.75 -3.71
C GLY A 215 18.16 8.24 -2.29
N ASP A 216 18.10 9.55 -2.11
CA ASP A 216 17.89 10.27 -0.85
C ASP A 216 16.50 10.92 -0.74
N GLY A 217 15.56 10.53 -1.62
CA GLY A 217 14.22 11.11 -1.64
C GLY A 217 13.36 10.65 -0.46
N ASP A 218 12.49 11.54 0.01
CA ASP A 218 11.39 11.19 0.91
C ASP A 218 10.12 10.81 0.14
N SER A 219 9.26 9.99 0.75
CA SER A 219 7.95 9.65 0.19
C SER A 219 7.05 10.88 0.18
N PHE A 220 6.51 11.21 -0.99
CA PHE A 220 5.47 12.22 -1.12
C PHE A 220 4.25 11.87 -0.26
N MET A 221 3.80 10.61 -0.31
CA MET A 221 2.63 10.15 0.43
C MET A 221 2.77 10.22 1.95
N LYS A 222 4.01 10.18 2.48
CA LYS A 222 4.27 10.27 3.92
C LYS A 222 4.61 11.68 4.39
N THR A 223 5.17 12.51 3.51
CA THR A 223 5.66 13.85 3.87
C THR A 223 4.72 14.98 3.50
N LYS A 224 3.80 14.76 2.54
CA LYS A 224 2.86 15.75 2.07
C LYS A 224 1.43 15.34 2.36
N ASP A 225 0.60 16.35 2.56
CA ASP A 225 -0.83 16.21 2.63
C ASP A 225 -1.38 16.27 1.21
N TRP A 226 -2.07 15.21 0.79
CA TRP A 226 -2.65 15.07 -0.54
C TRP A 226 -4.11 14.57 -0.45
N GLU A 227 -4.72 14.66 0.74
CA GLU A 227 -6.10 14.26 0.99
C GLU A 227 -7.12 15.11 0.22
N ASP A 228 -6.72 16.31 -0.25
CA ASP A 228 -7.57 17.14 -1.12
C ASP A 228 -7.56 16.67 -2.59
N ILE A 229 -6.49 16.00 -3.03
CA ILE A 229 -6.34 15.54 -4.42
C ILE A 229 -6.97 14.15 -4.61
N GLU A 230 -6.94 13.31 -3.57
CA GLU A 230 -7.50 11.96 -3.62
C GLU A 230 -8.97 11.92 -4.06
N PRO A 231 -9.89 12.71 -3.47
CA PRO A 231 -11.30 12.67 -3.82
C PRO A 231 -11.53 13.18 -5.24
N VAL A 232 -10.82 14.23 -5.66
CA VAL A 232 -10.91 14.79 -7.01
C VAL A 232 -10.48 13.77 -8.05
N TRP A 233 -9.39 13.03 -7.79
CA TRP A 233 -8.97 11.94 -8.67
C TRP A 233 -9.98 10.80 -8.72
N GLN A 234 -10.53 10.41 -7.57
CA GLN A 234 -11.53 9.34 -7.49
C GLN A 234 -12.80 9.71 -8.24
N GLU A 235 -13.31 10.93 -8.05
CA GLU A 235 -14.47 11.47 -8.77
C GLU A 235 -14.23 11.46 -10.27
N TYR A 236 -13.12 12.05 -10.74
CA TYR A 236 -12.74 12.04 -12.15
C TYR A 236 -12.72 10.61 -12.71
N ALA A 237 -12.03 9.69 -12.06
CA ALA A 237 -11.93 8.32 -12.56
C ALA A 237 -13.29 7.60 -12.53
N GLN A 238 -14.14 7.84 -11.52
CA GLN A 238 -15.50 7.31 -11.51
C GLN A 238 -16.32 7.85 -12.68
N GLU A 239 -16.23 9.14 -13.00
CA GLU A 239 -16.91 9.71 -14.17
C GLU A 239 -16.42 9.09 -15.48
N GLN A 240 -15.10 9.00 -15.67
CA GLN A 240 -14.52 8.46 -16.90
C GLN A 240 -14.84 6.98 -17.11
N PHE A 241 -15.00 6.21 -16.03
CA PHE A 241 -15.33 4.79 -16.10
C PHE A 241 -16.85 4.50 -15.94
N GLY A 242 -17.65 5.49 -15.53
CA GLY A 242 -18.98 5.34 -14.93
C GLY A 242 -20.19 5.76 -15.77
N ALA A 243 -20.03 5.97 -17.07
CA ALA A 243 -21.17 6.05 -18.00
C ALA A 243 -21.86 4.69 -18.25
N GLY A 244 -22.00 3.86 -17.21
CA GLY A 244 -22.70 2.57 -17.29
C GLY A 244 -22.36 1.58 -16.18
N ALA A 245 -22.76 1.85 -14.94
CA ALA A 245 -23.22 0.87 -13.96
C ALA A 245 -23.43 1.54 -12.61
N ARG A 246 -24.71 1.65 -12.20
CA ARG A 246 -25.06 1.92 -10.82
C ARG A 246 -24.72 0.69 -9.96
N ASP A 247 -24.26 1.02 -8.77
CA ASP A 247 -24.31 0.22 -7.54
C ASP A 247 -23.21 -0.83 -7.31
N GLY A 248 -22.60 -0.73 -6.12
CA GLY A 248 -21.86 -1.84 -5.50
C GLY A 248 -20.33 -1.81 -5.54
N GLY A 249 -19.67 -0.68 -5.28
CA GLY A 249 -18.21 -0.66 -5.09
C GLY A 249 -17.76 -1.39 -3.82
N HIS A 250 -17.41 -2.69 -3.92
CA HIS A 250 -16.75 -3.43 -2.84
C HIS A 250 -15.23 -3.43 -3.00
N GLN A 251 -14.53 -2.87 -2.01
CA GLN A 251 -13.08 -2.80 -1.92
C GLN A 251 -12.44 -4.18 -1.64
N VAL A 252 -11.62 -4.72 -2.56
CA VAL A 252 -10.77 -5.91 -2.29
C VAL A 252 -9.28 -5.52 -2.25
N LYS A 253 -8.61 -6.03 -1.21
CA LYS A 253 -7.30 -5.63 -0.67
C LYS A 253 -6.10 -6.03 -1.55
N GLY A 254 -5.25 -5.05 -1.87
CA GLY A 254 -3.86 -5.25 -2.34
C GLY A 254 -2.81 -4.32 -1.69
N GLY A 255 -3.23 -3.38 -0.83
CA GLY A 255 -2.35 -2.56 0.00
C GLY A 255 -2.79 -2.69 1.46
N ARG A 256 -1.87 -2.49 2.42
CA ARG A 256 -2.24 -2.40 3.84
C ARG A 256 -3.42 -1.43 3.98
N LYS A 257 -4.59 -1.94 4.38
CA LYS A 257 -5.74 -1.10 4.74
C LYS A 257 -5.27 -0.14 5.84
N ARG A 258 -5.10 1.14 5.52
CA ARG A 258 -5.54 2.17 6.46
C ARG A 258 -7.05 2.12 6.39
N ILE A 259 -7.62 1.41 7.35
CA ILE A 259 -9.04 1.53 7.70
C ILE A 259 -9.26 3.04 7.86
N ARG A 260 -10.14 3.66 7.06
CA ARG A 260 -10.70 4.97 7.44
C ARG A 260 -11.32 4.72 8.80
N LYS A 261 -10.66 5.19 9.86
CA LYS A 261 -11.28 5.16 11.20
C LYS A 261 -12.61 5.92 11.05
N PRO A 262 -13.74 5.36 11.50
CA PRO A 262 -14.96 6.15 11.58
C PRO A 262 -14.66 7.45 12.33
N ALA A 263 -15.26 8.55 11.88
CA ALA A 263 -15.15 9.82 12.59
C ALA A 263 -15.54 9.57 14.05
N PHE A 264 -14.75 10.08 14.99
CA PHE A 264 -15.07 9.95 16.41
C PHE A 264 -16.40 10.67 16.64
N GLU A 265 -17.42 9.97 17.10
CA GLU A 265 -18.73 10.54 17.38
C GLU A 265 -18.67 11.18 18.77
N LEU A 266 -18.97 12.48 18.84
CA LEU A 266 -19.08 13.21 20.10
C LEU A 266 -20.56 13.31 20.48
N GLU A 267 -20.84 13.13 21.77
CA GLU A 267 -22.15 13.45 22.33
C GLU A 267 -22.40 14.96 22.22
N MET A 268 -23.67 15.35 22.09
CA MET A 268 -24.09 16.75 22.09
C MET A 268 -24.88 17.03 23.36
N ASP A 269 -24.72 18.23 23.93
CA ASP A 269 -25.56 18.70 25.02
C ASP A 269 -26.95 19.13 24.53
N GLY A 270 -27.81 19.57 25.45
CA GLY A 270 -29.16 20.05 25.14
C GLY A 270 -29.21 21.28 24.24
N GLU A 271 -28.09 21.96 24.03
CA GLU A 271 -27.94 23.13 23.15
C GLU A 271 -27.33 22.76 21.78
N GLY A 272 -27.04 21.46 21.56
CA GLY A 272 -26.44 20.95 20.32
C GLY A 272 -24.93 21.19 20.24
N MET A 273 -24.27 21.48 21.36
CA MET A 273 -22.83 21.71 21.44
C MET A 273 -22.10 20.40 21.78
N PRO A 274 -20.95 20.11 21.16
CA PRO A 274 -20.28 18.82 21.36
C PRO A 274 -19.58 18.76 22.73
N LEU A 275 -19.81 17.67 23.46
CA LEU A 275 -19.22 17.36 24.75
C LEU A 275 -17.93 16.55 24.59
N LEU A 276 -16.90 16.90 25.35
CA LEU A 276 -15.65 16.16 25.35
C LEU A 276 -15.76 14.93 26.28
N PRO A 277 -15.34 13.74 25.83
CA PRO A 277 -15.25 12.57 26.70
C PRO A 277 -14.08 12.69 27.68
N ASP A 278 -14.08 11.88 28.74
CA ASP A 278 -12.91 11.73 29.62
C ASP A 278 -11.71 11.18 28.83
N ILE A 279 -10.53 11.76 29.05
CA ILE A 279 -9.29 11.47 28.33
C ILE A 279 -8.19 10.83 29.19
N THR A 280 -8.48 10.49 30.45
CA THR A 280 -7.53 9.97 31.45
C THR A 280 -6.74 8.75 30.97
N ASP A 281 -7.37 7.83 30.24
CA ASP A 281 -6.75 6.60 29.70
C ASP A 281 -6.69 6.55 28.16
N THR A 282 -6.78 7.71 27.50
CA THR A 282 -6.94 7.78 26.03
C THR A 282 -5.59 7.86 25.31
N LYS A 283 -5.40 7.02 24.28
CA LYS A 283 -4.17 7.01 23.45
C LYS A 283 -4.08 8.26 22.58
N LEU A 284 -2.87 8.71 22.22
CA LEU A 284 -2.65 9.91 21.39
C LEU A 284 -3.50 9.92 20.11
N GLU A 285 -3.57 8.80 19.40
CA GLU A 285 -4.34 8.66 18.17
C GLU A 285 -5.85 8.91 18.35
N GLU A 286 -6.37 8.59 19.53
CA GLU A 286 -7.77 8.79 19.91
C GLU A 286 -7.99 10.21 20.42
N LYS A 287 -7.06 10.76 21.20
CA LYS A 287 -7.03 12.20 21.54
C LYS A 287 -7.07 13.09 20.28
N LYS A 288 -6.26 12.77 19.26
CA LYS A 288 -6.28 13.46 17.96
C LYS A 288 -7.62 13.32 17.23
N ALA A 289 -8.28 12.17 17.35
CA ALA A 289 -9.59 11.94 16.77
C ALA A 289 -10.67 12.79 17.47
N ILE A 290 -10.62 12.89 18.80
CA ILE A 290 -11.50 13.74 19.62
C ILE A 290 -11.32 15.22 19.25
N VAL A 291 -10.07 15.73 19.20
CA VAL A 291 -9.81 17.12 18.78
C VAL A 291 -10.36 17.40 17.38
N ARG A 292 -10.17 16.47 16.43
CA ARG A 292 -10.70 16.59 15.07
C ARG A 292 -12.23 16.66 15.06
N ALA A 293 -12.89 15.76 15.76
CA ALA A 293 -14.34 15.74 15.86
C ALA A 293 -14.88 17.03 16.49
N PHE A 294 -14.25 17.47 17.59
CA PHE A 294 -14.66 18.65 18.35
C PHE A 294 -14.61 19.93 17.51
N LEU A 295 -13.48 20.16 16.83
CA LEU A 295 -13.30 21.33 15.97
C LEU A 295 -14.17 21.25 14.71
N THR A 296 -14.35 20.06 14.13
CA THR A 296 -15.23 19.89 12.97
C THR A 296 -16.69 20.19 13.31
N SER A 297 -17.17 19.70 14.45
CA SER A 297 -18.52 20.01 14.94
C SER A 297 -18.70 21.52 15.15
N HIS A 298 -17.79 22.18 15.87
CA HIS A 298 -17.87 23.64 16.07
C HIS A 298 -17.82 24.43 14.77
N TYR A 299 -17.03 23.99 13.78
CA TYR A 299 -16.94 24.68 12.49
C TYR A 299 -18.25 24.52 11.67
N ARG A 300 -18.86 23.34 11.71
CA ARG A 300 -20.18 23.11 11.10
C ARG A 300 -21.26 23.96 11.73
N ILE A 301 -21.29 24.06 13.07
CA ILE A 301 -22.23 24.93 13.78
C ILE A 301 -21.97 26.40 13.42
N CYS A 302 -20.71 26.85 13.42
CA CYS A 302 -20.33 28.22 13.04
C CYS A 302 -20.77 28.60 11.61
N SER A 303 -20.66 27.65 10.67
CA SER A 303 -21.00 27.83 9.26
C SER A 303 -22.48 27.61 8.93
N GLY A 304 -23.25 27.00 9.84
CA GLY A 304 -24.61 26.51 9.58
C GLY A 304 -24.69 25.40 8.51
N LYS A 305 -23.56 24.74 8.20
CA LYS A 305 -23.49 23.71 7.14
C LYS A 305 -23.05 22.37 7.72
N ASP A 306 -23.90 21.36 7.56
CA ASP A 306 -23.70 19.98 8.00
C ASP A 306 -22.45 19.30 7.41
N LYS A 307 -22.06 19.71 6.20
CA LYS A 307 -20.91 19.16 5.45
C LYS A 307 -19.70 20.09 5.39
N ALA A 308 -19.64 21.14 6.22
CA ALA A 308 -18.47 22.01 6.26
C ALA A 308 -17.21 21.25 6.69
N VAL A 309 -16.09 21.59 6.04
CA VAL A 309 -14.75 21.07 6.32
C VAL A 309 -13.91 22.21 6.88
N VAL A 310 -13.17 21.93 7.97
CA VAL A 310 -12.30 22.90 8.62
C VAL A 310 -11.12 23.24 7.70
N PRO A 311 -10.89 24.50 7.34
CA PRO A 311 -9.83 24.90 6.42
C PRO A 311 -8.49 25.02 7.16
N TRP A 312 -7.90 23.88 7.54
CA TRP A 312 -6.67 23.83 8.37
C TRP A 312 -5.53 24.68 7.84
N SER A 313 -5.29 24.66 6.52
CA SER A 313 -4.25 25.47 5.88
C SER A 313 -4.46 26.97 6.07
N ALA A 314 -5.71 27.44 6.06
CA ALA A 314 -6.04 28.85 6.30
C ALA A 314 -5.92 29.22 7.79
N ILE A 315 -6.33 28.31 8.69
CA ILE A 315 -6.20 28.51 10.14
C ILE A 315 -4.73 28.63 10.54
N VAL A 316 -3.84 27.81 9.99
CA VAL A 316 -2.40 27.88 10.30
C VAL A 316 -1.79 29.19 9.79
N GLN A 317 -2.30 29.76 8.70
CA GLN A 317 -1.80 31.03 8.15
C GLN A 317 -2.32 32.25 8.94
N SER A 318 -3.59 32.21 9.38
CA SER A 318 -4.28 33.36 9.98
C SER A 318 -5.17 32.95 11.16
N GLN A 319 -4.62 32.29 12.18
CA GLN A 319 -5.41 31.70 13.29
C GLN A 319 -6.35 32.71 13.98
N ASP A 320 -5.89 33.94 14.20
CA ASP A 320 -6.63 34.97 14.95
C ASP A 320 -7.89 35.48 14.24
N ASP A 321 -7.96 35.29 12.91
CA ASP A 321 -9.14 35.58 12.10
C ASP A 321 -10.23 34.52 12.34
N PHE A 322 -9.84 33.29 12.66
CA PHE A 322 -10.76 32.17 12.87
C PHE A 322 -11.12 31.98 14.34
N VAL A 323 -10.18 32.12 15.27
CA VAL A 323 -10.35 31.73 16.68
C VAL A 323 -9.73 32.77 17.60
N ALA A 324 -10.46 33.19 18.62
CA ALA A 324 -9.93 34.12 19.62
C ALA A 324 -9.00 33.39 20.60
N ARG A 325 -7.90 34.02 21.00
CA ARG A 325 -6.89 33.41 21.90
C ARG A 325 -7.46 32.91 23.23
N THR A 326 -8.55 33.50 23.72
CA THR A 326 -9.29 33.03 24.91
C THR A 326 -9.74 31.56 24.83
N TYR A 327 -9.94 31.01 23.62
CA TYR A 327 -10.34 29.61 23.43
C TYR A 327 -9.17 28.64 23.30
N LEU A 328 -7.93 29.11 23.47
CA LEU A 328 -6.71 28.31 23.32
C LEU A 328 -5.79 28.46 24.55
N PRO A 329 -5.00 27.42 24.89
CA PRO A 329 -3.91 27.54 25.85
C PRO A 329 -2.86 28.58 25.44
N ALA A 330 -2.15 29.15 26.41
CA ALA A 330 -1.20 30.25 26.20
C ALA A 330 -0.05 29.95 25.23
N ASP A 331 0.34 28.68 25.07
CA ASP A 331 1.49 28.24 24.26
C ASP A 331 1.13 27.23 23.17
N VAL A 332 -0.16 27.07 22.85
CA VAL A 332 -0.61 26.06 21.87
C VAL A 332 -1.37 26.70 20.72
N ASP A 333 -0.90 26.46 19.51
CA ASP A 333 -1.57 26.86 18.28
C ASP A 333 -2.36 25.71 17.68
N LEU A 334 -3.51 26.06 17.07
CA LEU A 334 -4.31 25.14 16.29
C LEU A 334 -3.58 24.76 15.01
N LYS A 335 -3.39 23.46 14.88
CA LYS A 335 -2.92 22.81 13.66
C LYS A 335 -3.87 21.65 13.38
N GLU A 336 -3.75 21.13 12.17
CA GLU A 336 -4.47 19.92 11.81
C GLU A 336 -4.18 18.80 12.84
N PRO A 337 -5.21 18.10 13.37
CA PRO A 337 -5.03 17.20 14.51
C PRO A 337 -4.01 16.07 14.29
N SER A 338 -3.79 15.63 13.04
CA SER A 338 -2.74 14.66 12.70
C SER A 338 -1.33 15.15 13.05
N LYS A 339 -1.09 16.47 13.03
CA LYS A 339 0.21 17.13 13.24
C LYS A 339 0.47 17.53 14.70
N LEU A 340 -0.53 17.43 15.58
CA LEU A 340 -0.37 17.76 17.01
C LEU A 340 0.54 16.74 17.72
N GLN A 341 1.36 17.20 18.66
CA GLN A 341 2.10 16.31 19.56
C GLN A 341 1.24 15.93 20.77
N ASN A 342 1.66 14.93 21.55
CA ASN A 342 0.87 14.46 22.69
C ASN A 342 0.63 15.55 23.74
N TRP A 343 1.63 16.38 24.00
CA TRP A 343 1.53 17.46 24.97
C TRP A 343 0.55 18.54 24.48
N ASP A 344 0.65 18.98 23.22
CA ASP A 344 -0.30 19.93 22.59
C ASP A 344 -1.74 19.42 22.64
N THR A 345 -1.92 18.15 22.22
CA THR A 345 -3.24 17.52 22.13
C THR A 345 -3.88 17.41 23.51
N THR A 346 -3.10 17.03 24.52
CA THR A 346 -3.58 16.91 25.90
C THR A 346 -3.88 18.28 26.50
N ALA A 347 -3.04 19.29 26.24
CA ALA A 347 -3.26 20.66 26.70
C ALA A 347 -4.56 21.26 26.13
N LEU A 348 -4.83 21.07 24.84
CA LEU A 348 -6.08 21.53 24.22
C LEU A 348 -7.31 20.87 24.84
N LEU A 349 -7.29 19.54 24.98
CA LEU A 349 -8.42 18.79 25.53
C LEU A 349 -8.67 19.12 27.00
N HIS A 350 -7.64 19.20 27.84
CA HIS A 350 -7.79 19.63 29.24
C HIS A 350 -8.32 21.05 29.35
N PHE A 351 -7.84 21.97 28.51
CA PHE A 351 -8.30 23.35 28.51
C PHE A 351 -9.78 23.47 28.17
N TRP A 352 -10.24 22.79 27.12
CA TRP A 352 -11.66 22.78 26.76
C TRP A 352 -12.53 22.02 27.75
N HIS A 353 -12.05 20.91 28.31
CA HIS A 353 -12.77 20.17 29.35
C HIS A 353 -12.97 21.02 30.60
N ALA A 354 -11.94 21.74 31.07
CA ALA A 354 -12.05 22.66 32.20
C ALA A 354 -13.06 23.79 31.94
N ARG A 355 -13.17 24.26 30.68
CA ARG A 355 -14.20 25.23 30.29
C ARG A 355 -15.62 24.64 30.32
N GLN A 356 -15.78 23.37 29.96
CA GLN A 356 -17.05 22.65 30.10
C GLN A 356 -17.45 22.50 31.57
N GLU A 357 -16.51 22.19 32.46
CA GLU A 357 -16.78 22.03 33.89
C GLU A 357 -17.09 23.34 34.62
N THR A 358 -16.44 24.44 34.22
CA THR A 358 -16.64 25.76 34.84
C THR A 358 -17.91 26.46 34.38
N GLY A 359 -18.41 26.16 33.18
CA GLY A 359 -19.64 26.75 32.64
C GLY A 359 -19.53 28.25 32.32
N GLU A 360 -18.32 28.79 32.24
CA GLU A 360 -18.05 30.21 31.96
C GLU A 360 -18.14 30.51 30.45
N GLY A 361 -19.37 30.40 29.93
CA GLY A 361 -19.68 30.68 28.53
C GLY A 361 -19.35 29.52 27.58
N PRO A 362 -19.26 29.80 26.27
CA PRO A 362 -19.04 28.75 25.28
C PRO A 362 -17.66 28.10 25.47
N THR A 363 -17.62 26.77 25.30
CA THR A 363 -16.39 26.00 25.43
C THR A 363 -15.38 26.41 24.36
N PHE A 364 -15.85 26.58 23.12
CA PHE A 364 -15.06 26.98 21.97
C PHE A 364 -15.95 27.65 20.93
N LEU A 365 -15.46 28.67 20.23
CA LEU A 365 -16.15 29.28 19.09
C LEU A 365 -15.18 29.67 17.97
N PHE A 366 -15.59 29.38 16.74
CA PHE A 366 -15.04 30.05 15.57
C PHE A 366 -15.68 31.43 15.43
N LYS A 367 -14.85 32.46 15.17
CA LYS A 367 -15.26 33.84 14.88
C LYS A 367 -15.86 33.97 13.48
N ALA A 368 -15.28 33.22 12.54
CA ALA A 368 -15.63 33.26 11.13
C ALA A 368 -15.35 31.91 10.45
N TRP A 369 -15.96 31.71 9.29
CA TRP A 369 -15.80 30.54 8.44
C TRP A 369 -15.57 30.97 6.99
N LYS A 370 -14.87 30.13 6.21
CA LYS A 370 -14.54 30.42 4.82
C LYS A 370 -15.64 29.92 3.87
N ASN A 371 -16.19 30.79 3.02
CA ASN A 371 -17.20 30.41 2.03
C ASN A 371 -16.58 29.70 0.80
N LYS A 372 -17.42 29.31 -0.17
CA LYS A 372 -16.95 28.62 -1.39
C LYS A 372 -16.07 29.49 -2.27
N ASP A 373 -16.31 30.80 -2.24
CA ASP A 373 -15.58 31.81 -3.02
C ASP A 373 -14.25 32.19 -2.35
N GLY A 374 -14.04 31.74 -1.11
CA GLY A 374 -12.83 31.95 -0.35
C GLY A 374 -12.88 33.13 0.61
N ASP A 375 -14.03 33.80 0.74
CA ASP A 375 -14.21 34.93 1.64
C ASP A 375 -14.45 34.49 3.08
N MET A 376 -14.05 35.35 4.03
CA MET A 376 -14.29 35.17 5.45
C MET A 376 -15.68 35.70 5.83
N VAL A 377 -16.54 34.82 6.32
CA VAL A 377 -17.91 35.13 6.73
C VAL A 377 -18.02 34.99 8.26
N PRO A 378 -18.63 35.96 8.97
CA PRO A 378 -18.83 35.87 10.42
C PRO A 378 -19.62 34.62 10.85
N SER A 379 -19.35 34.15 12.07
CA SER A 379 -20.06 33.03 12.67
C SER A 379 -21.55 33.28 12.76
N VAL A 380 -22.34 32.30 12.34
CA VAL A 380 -23.82 32.31 12.41
C VAL A 380 -24.31 32.39 13.87
N ILE A 381 -23.47 31.99 14.83
CA ILE A 381 -23.79 32.00 16.26
C ILE A 381 -23.54 33.37 16.90
N SER A 382 -22.71 34.24 16.30
CA SER A 382 -22.29 35.53 16.89
C SER A 382 -23.41 36.56 17.07
N GLY A 383 -24.61 36.31 16.52
CA GLY A 383 -25.79 37.17 16.66
C GLY A 383 -26.69 36.89 17.87
N LYS A 384 -26.40 35.86 18.68
CA LYS A 384 -27.15 35.59 19.93
C LYS A 384 -26.27 35.88 21.13
N SER A 385 -26.40 37.08 21.71
CA SER A 385 -25.88 37.33 23.06
C SER A 385 -26.61 36.41 24.05
N PRO A 386 -25.92 35.66 24.92
CA PRO A 386 -26.57 34.87 25.95
C PRO A 386 -27.00 35.80 27.09
N SER A 387 -28.31 36.00 27.23
CA SER A 387 -28.92 36.51 28.46
C SER A 387 -28.84 35.42 29.55
N PRO A 388 -28.53 35.77 30.81
CA PRO A 388 -28.28 34.79 31.86
C PRO A 388 -29.60 34.21 32.39
N GLN A 389 -29.70 32.87 32.41
CA GLN A 389 -30.30 32.02 33.45
C GLN A 389 -30.92 30.75 32.85
N THR A 390 -30.34 29.59 33.18
CA THR A 390 -31.09 28.58 33.96
C THR A 390 -30.12 27.59 34.59
N SER A 391 -30.17 27.56 35.92
CA SER A 391 -29.48 26.64 36.81
C SER A 391 -29.83 25.17 36.52
N ILE A 392 -28.84 24.35 36.15
CA ILE A 392 -29.01 22.90 36.10
C ILE A 392 -28.87 22.34 37.52
N VAL A 393 -29.95 21.71 37.97
CA VAL A 393 -30.10 21.01 39.24
C VAL A 393 -29.15 19.80 39.30
N ARG A 394 -28.21 19.82 40.26
CA ARG A 394 -27.39 18.65 40.63
C ARG A 394 -28.28 17.54 41.18
N LYS A 395 -28.43 16.42 40.46
CA LYS A 395 -28.83 15.14 41.06
C LYS A 395 -27.62 14.54 41.79
N GLN A 396 -27.51 14.83 43.09
CA GLN A 396 -26.67 14.03 43.98
C GLN A 396 -27.32 12.65 44.16
N GLN A 397 -26.65 11.60 43.68
CA GLN A 397 -26.94 10.24 44.12
C GLN A 397 -26.54 10.10 45.59
N ARG A 398 -27.54 10.09 46.47
CA ARG A 398 -27.44 9.64 47.86
C ARG A 398 -27.14 8.14 47.86
N VAL A 399 -25.94 7.77 48.30
CA VAL A 399 -25.68 6.42 48.80
C VAL A 399 -26.31 6.31 50.18
N THR A 400 -27.40 5.56 50.27
CA THR A 400 -28.13 5.26 51.51
C THR A 400 -27.30 4.30 52.36
N ILE A 401 -26.69 4.82 53.43
CA ILE A 401 -26.21 3.98 54.54
C ILE A 401 -27.43 3.61 55.38
N GLN A 402 -27.85 2.35 55.32
CA GLN A 402 -28.81 1.78 56.26
C GLN A 402 -28.20 1.79 57.67
N ARG A 403 -28.74 2.64 58.55
CA ARG A 403 -28.61 2.46 60.00
C ARG A 403 -29.80 1.63 60.46
N ALA A 404 -29.52 0.39 60.85
CA ALA A 404 -30.40 -0.40 61.67
C ALA A 404 -30.53 0.26 63.05
N SER A 405 -31.76 0.48 63.50
CA SER A 405 -32.07 0.78 64.89
C SER A 405 -33.21 -0.11 65.32
N GLY A 406 -32.95 -0.98 66.29
CA GLY A 406 -33.97 -1.86 66.83
C GLY A 406 -33.46 -2.77 67.94
N PHE A 407 -33.36 -2.19 69.14
CA PHE A 407 -33.63 -2.80 70.45
C PHE A 407 -32.53 -3.60 71.21
N VAL A 408 -32.09 -2.98 72.34
CA VAL A 408 -32.31 -3.39 73.76
C VAL A 408 -31.90 -4.83 74.12
N ASP A 409 -31.21 -5.19 75.19
CA ASP A 409 -30.70 -4.57 76.44
C ASP A 409 -29.96 -5.71 77.19
N ARG A 410 -29.22 -5.34 78.24
CA ARG A 410 -28.76 -6.17 79.38
C ARG A 410 -27.56 -7.13 79.24
N SER A 411 -26.57 -6.76 80.07
CA SER A 411 -25.93 -7.57 81.11
C SER A 411 -24.86 -8.58 80.67
N ARG A 412 -23.62 -8.42 81.18
CA ARG A 412 -22.98 -9.32 82.19
C ARG A 412 -23.09 -10.78 81.78
N GLU A 413 -22.02 -11.48 81.45
CA GLU A 413 -20.77 -11.67 82.22
C GLU A 413 -19.52 -11.74 81.34
#